data_AF-A0A1G8M8B4-F1
#
_entry.id   AF-A0A1G8M8B4-F1
#
_cell.length_a   1.000
_cell.length_b   1.000
_cell.length_c   1.000
_cell.angle_alpha   90.00
_cell.angle_beta   90.00
_cell.angle_gamma   90.00
#
_symmetry.space_group_name_H-M   'P 1'
#
loop_
_entity.id
_entity.type
_entity.pdbx_description
1 polymer ?
#
loop_
_entity_poly.entity_id
_entity_poly.type
_entity_poly.pdbx_seq_one_letter_code
_entity_poly.pdbx_strand_id
1 'polypeptide(L)' 'MAKTNHRAVTPRTERFATVAADYYPPLGEPAYTHDRIVPGIKLRGLWLQQAGFEVNEKIRIRVMQGCLVITAE' A
#
# COMPACT_ATOMS: atom_id res chain seq x y z
N MET A 1 6.84 9.19 42.97
CA MET A 1 7.43 9.31 41.61
C MET A 1 7.06 8.06 40.82
N ALA A 2 6.21 8.17 39.79
CA ALA A 2 5.82 7.04 38.97
C ALA A 2 6.93 6.74 37.95
N LYS A 3 7.42 5.50 37.93
CA LYS A 3 8.45 5.05 36.98
C LYS A 3 7.79 4.84 35.61
N THR A 4 8.20 5.62 34.63
CA THR A 4 7.80 5.45 33.23
C THR A 4 8.31 4.10 32.74
N ASN A 5 7.40 3.15 32.51
CA ASN A 5 7.72 1.88 31.89
C ASN A 5 7.99 2.11 30.39
N HIS A 6 9.27 2.21 30.03
CA HIS A 6 9.71 2.14 28.64
C HIS A 6 9.66 0.69 28.16
N ARG A 7 8.45 0.17 27.92
CA ARG A 7 8.27 -1.09 27.19
C ARG A 7 8.77 -0.83 25.78
N ALA A 8 9.92 -1.40 25.42
CA ALA A 8 10.46 -1.33 24.07
C ALA A 8 9.39 -1.83 23.10
N VAL A 9 8.80 -0.89 22.36
CA VAL A 9 7.81 -1.22 21.33
C VAL A 9 8.60 -1.81 20.18
N THR A 10 8.55 -3.13 20.02
CA THR A 10 9.08 -3.78 18.82
C THR A 10 8.44 -3.16 17.59
N PRO A 11 9.22 -2.72 16.58
CA PRO A 11 8.66 -2.18 15.36
C PRO A 11 7.69 -3.22 14.78
N ARG A 12 6.42 -2.83 14.58
CA ARG A 12 5.45 -3.74 13.98
C ARG A 12 5.81 -3.87 12.50
N THR A 13 6.53 -4.94 12.15
CA THR A 13 7.04 -5.25 10.81
C THR A 13 5.96 -5.67 9.82
N GLU A 14 4.79 -6.08 10.31
CA GLU A 14 3.69 -6.59 9.49
C GLU A 14 2.43 -5.72 9.59
N ARG A 15 1.71 -5.61 8.48
CA ARG A 15 0.42 -4.89 8.36
C ARG A 15 -0.51 -5.71 7.48
N PHE A 16 -1.76 -5.82 7.90
CA PHE A 16 -2.82 -6.48 7.13
C PHE A 16 -3.73 -5.41 6.52
N ALA A 17 -4.09 -5.60 5.25
CA ALA A 17 -5.03 -4.77 4.53
C ALA A 17 -6.01 -5.65 3.76
N THR A 18 -7.19 -5.13 3.49
CA THR A 18 -8.19 -5.78 2.64
C THR A 18 -8.14 -5.18 1.25
N VAL A 19 -8.18 -6.02 0.22
CA VAL A 19 -8.32 -5.58 -1.17
C VAL A 19 -9.69 -4.94 -1.32
N ALA A 20 -9.73 -3.67 -1.69
CA ALA A 20 -10.96 -2.93 -1.92
C ALA A 20 -11.38 -3.04 -3.39
N ALA A 21 -12.68 -2.85 -3.65
CA ALA A 21 -13.14 -2.50 -4.98
C ALA A 21 -12.72 -1.04 -5.28
N ASP A 22 -12.03 -0.84 -6.38
CA ASP A 22 -11.74 0.46 -6.97
C ASP A 22 -12.36 0.54 -8.37
N TYR A 23 -12.49 1.75 -8.91
CA TYR A 23 -13.16 1.98 -10.20
C TYR A 23 -12.18 2.60 -11.19
N TYR A 24 -12.00 1.93 -12.34
CA TYR A 24 -11.23 2.50 -13.45
C TYR A 24 -12.19 3.23 -14.40
N PRO A 25 -11.98 4.53 -14.69
CA PRO A 25 -12.79 5.22 -15.68
C PRO A 25 -12.55 4.59 -17.07
N PRO A 26 -13.55 4.58 -17.95
CA PRO A 26 -13.42 4.00 -19.28
C PRO A 26 -12.31 4.73 -20.06
N LEU A 27 -11.31 3.99 -20.53
CA LEU A 27 -10.11 4.50 -21.23
C LEU A 27 -10.37 4.97 -22.68
N GLY A 28 -11.60 5.39 -23.00
CA GLY A 28 -11.97 5.89 -24.33
C GLY A 28 -12.00 4.83 -25.44
N GLU A 29 -11.79 3.55 -25.12
CA GLU A 29 -11.97 2.44 -26.06
C GLU A 29 -13.47 2.08 -26.19
N PRO A 30 -14.04 2.00 -27.41
CA PRO A 30 -15.47 1.78 -27.63
C PRO A 30 -15.97 0.40 -27.15
N ALA A 31 -15.07 -0.51 -26.77
CA ALA A 31 -15.39 -1.80 -26.16
C ALA A 31 -15.71 -1.71 -24.65
N TYR A 32 -15.56 -0.54 -24.01
CA TYR A 32 -15.69 -0.41 -22.55
C TYR A 32 -16.70 0.67 -22.18
N THR A 33 -17.98 0.30 -22.20
CA THR A 33 -19.12 1.20 -21.93
C THR A 33 -19.52 1.30 -20.46
N HIS A 34 -18.79 0.67 -19.53
CA HIS A 34 -19.14 0.64 -18.10
C HIS A 34 -17.92 0.78 -17.20
N ASP A 35 -18.13 1.36 -16.01
CA ASP A 35 -17.14 1.42 -14.94
C ASP A 35 -16.71 0.01 -14.54
N ARG A 36 -15.42 -0.28 -14.69
CA ARG A 36 -14.88 -1.60 -14.32
C ARG A 36 -14.48 -1.57 -12.86
N ILE A 37 -15.11 -2.45 -12.07
CA ILE A 37 -14.64 -2.77 -10.72
C ILE A 37 -13.31 -3.51 -10.86
N VAL A 38 -12.27 -2.96 -10.24
CA VAL A 38 -10.92 -3.52 -10.21
C VAL A 38 -10.42 -3.66 -8.76
N PRO A 39 -9.50 -4.59 -8.46
CA PRO A 39 -8.92 -4.70 -7.13
C PRO A 39 -7.97 -3.52 -6.85
N GLY A 40 -8.17 -2.84 -5.71
CA GLY A 40 -7.32 -1.75 -5.22
C GLY A 40 -6.72 -2.07 -3.86
N ILE A 41 -5.43 -1.77 -3.68
CA ILE A 41 -4.72 -1.87 -2.40
C ILE A 41 -4.32 -0.45 -1.97
N LYS A 42 -4.72 -0.03 -0.76
CA LYS A 42 -4.39 1.29 -0.20
C LYS A 42 -3.42 1.12 0.97
N LEU A 43 -2.17 1.51 0.78
CA LEU A 43 -1.14 1.58 1.83
C LEU A 43 -1.01 3.03 2.27
N ARG A 44 -1.24 3.33 3.55
CA ARG A 44 -1.12 4.68 4.12
C ARG A 44 -0.61 4.65 5.55
N GLY A 45 0.13 5.70 5.93
CA GLY A 45 0.56 5.98 7.29
C GLY A 45 2.07 6.26 7.40
N LEU A 46 2.48 6.83 8.53
CA LEU A 46 3.88 7.19 8.82
C LEU A 46 4.85 5.99 8.75
N TRP A 47 4.32 4.77 8.88
CA TRP A 47 5.12 3.55 8.78
C TRP A 47 5.74 3.35 7.39
N LEU A 48 5.16 3.93 6.33
CA LEU A 48 5.74 3.90 4.98
C LEU A 48 7.04 4.71 4.93
N GLN A 49 7.03 5.95 5.45
CA GLN A 49 8.24 6.77 5.56
C GLN A 49 9.29 6.10 6.46
N GLN A 50 8.87 5.50 7.58
CA GLN A 50 9.76 4.73 8.45
C GLN A 50 10.37 3.50 7.74
N ALA A 51 9.69 2.96 6.73
CA ALA A 51 10.19 1.87 5.89
C ALA A 51 11.02 2.37 4.69
N GLY A 52 11.25 3.69 4.58
CA GLY A 52 12.04 4.30 3.51
C GLY A 52 11.25 4.61 2.24
N PHE A 53 9.92 4.77 2.32
CA PHE A 53 9.10 5.26 1.20
C PHE A 53 8.74 6.73 1.42
N GLU A 54 9.32 7.61 0.62
CA GLU A 54 9.10 9.05 0.70
C GLU A 54 8.05 9.57 -0.30
N VAL A 55 7.54 10.77 -0.03
CA VAL A 55 6.60 11.45 -0.93
C VAL A 55 7.32 11.81 -2.23
N ASN A 56 6.67 11.51 -3.36
CA ASN A 56 7.21 11.69 -4.71
C ASN A 56 8.42 10.79 -5.05
N GLU A 57 8.72 9.79 -4.23
CA GLU A 57 9.72 8.79 -4.56
C GLU A 57 9.19 7.79 -5.59
N LYS A 58 10.08 7.34 -6.48
CA LYS A 58 9.73 6.30 -7.44
C LYS A 58 9.74 4.96 -6.70
N ILE A 59 8.77 4.11 -7.02
CA ILE A 59 8.71 2.75 -6.48
C ILE A 59 8.84 1.73 -7.59
N ARG A 60 9.41 0.58 -7.24
CA ARG A 60 9.43 -0.61 -8.08
C ARG A 60 8.48 -1.64 -7.51
N ILE A 61 7.56 -2.11 -8.35
CA ILE A 61 6.65 -3.20 -8.02
C ILE A 61 7.01 -4.40 -8.88
N ARG A 62 7.39 -5.51 -8.23
CA ARG A 62 7.55 -6.81 -8.88
C ARG A 62 6.30 -7.64 -8.63
N VAL A 63 5.73 -8.19 -9.69
CA VAL A 63 4.47 -8.95 -9.65
C VAL A 63 4.77 -10.43 -9.83
N MET A 64 4.27 -11.25 -8.91
CA MET A 64 4.33 -12.71 -8.93
C MET A 64 2.95 -13.27 -8.59
N GLN A 65 2.69 -14.53 -8.93
CA GLN A 65 1.42 -15.17 -8.58
C GLN A 65 1.21 -15.14 -7.06
N GLY A 66 0.17 -14.42 -6.60
CA GLY A 66 -0.17 -14.27 -5.18
C GLY A 66 0.79 -13.39 -4.35
N CYS A 67 1.76 -12.70 -4.96
CA CYS A 67 2.76 -11.92 -4.24
C CYS A 67 3.15 -10.64 -5.01
N LEU A 68 3.20 -9.52 -4.28
CA LEU A 68 3.76 -8.27 -4.76
C LEU A 68 4.97 -7.92 -3.88
N VAL A 69 6.09 -7.59 -4.51
CA VAL A 69 7.25 -7.04 -3.82
C VAL A 69 7.41 -5.58 -4.21
N ILE A 70 7.28 -4.68 -3.24
CA ILE A 70 7.33 -3.22 -3.42
C ILE A 70 8.62 -2.70 -2.77
N THR A 71 9.42 -1.93 -3.50
CA THR A 71 10.66 -1.32 -3.02
C THR A 71 10.73 0.14 -3.46
N ALA A 72 11.31 1.00 -2.62
CA ALA A 72 11.70 2.37 -2.98
C ALA A 72 12.91 2.36 -3.95
N GLU A 73 13.07 3.40 -4.77
CA GLU A 73 14.19 3.63 -5.71
C GLU A 73 14.89 4.97 -5.48
#